data_AF-A0A2K1K1Y5-F1
#
_entry.id   AF-A0A2K1K1Y5-F1
#
_cell.length_a   1.000
_cell.length_b   1.000
_cell.length_c   1.000
_cell.angle_alpha   90.00
_cell.angle_beta   90.00
_cell.angle_gamma   90.00
#
_symmetry.space_group_name_H-M   'P 1'
#
loop_
_entity.id
_entity.type
_entity.pdbx_description
1 polymer ?
#
loop_
_entity_poly.entity_id
_entity_poly.type
_entity_poly.pdbx_seq_one_letter_code
_entity_poly.pdbx_strand_id
1 'polypeptide(L)'
;MSEMAHLLTADSQSTRQCKQLSVWTLVTFFLVNHLSAIFTKPTDGLELTAFEKGLRALVQGQLKPCLTIEVEGLRAGCSLMAALEAETAAVKDLAARRKSDNSRFSISPDACAYRLQGGPSLHKFAATMHPYLKHVLKRYATFHRHCTEYDNLRDVYDSKKNPQCRYVMWSCTFGLGNKLMSLLSTLLYAIISQRVLLIESPGWESLFCEPFPGSKLQVPEGFSLVEMYTSLSFADFRKLNCGESTTKEPRCIRSVVVVVFTGESKRQDHSFLVCPTAMAAVREIPFLHFRNSNQHFAMGFFLNPALRPLLELLFPEHNVFHMLAQFFLSPSDAVWVQIKSFYERNLQPASRNVGVQLRESKGEYRQHYDDVVPLCILNKAALCPIELEAQLEREKRVAQSPSSSESNISRPLVSVYISSLVGGHYKSLKQSVPKLEPKMLQRFVVVAQVISTDSHFKTSFTDGEQRDDIRHAQKALVDMWLLSLSDILLTSHMSTFGYSAQGLAGITPYHLKPWLNNACWQSISSDPCFHFAPHQVHCPNDNFTLRDPLKETPYIKKCPDLPETGLQLAE
;
A
#
# COMPACT_ATOMS: atom_id res chain seq x y z
N MET A 1 -42.36 25.15 -17.10
CA MET A 1 -42.34 23.84 -17.80
C MET A 1 -41.16 23.70 -18.78
N SER A 2 -39.94 24.15 -18.42
CA SER A 2 -38.74 23.90 -19.25
C SER A 2 -37.44 23.82 -18.44
N GLU A 3 -37.51 23.32 -17.19
CA GLU A 3 -36.33 23.10 -16.34
C GLU A 3 -36.37 21.75 -15.59
N MET A 4 -37.21 20.82 -16.06
CA MET A 4 -37.30 19.43 -15.54
C MET A 4 -36.78 18.38 -16.53
N ALA A 5 -36.26 18.79 -17.69
CA ALA A 5 -35.82 17.86 -18.74
C ALA A 5 -34.35 17.41 -18.62
N HIS A 6 -33.54 18.05 -17.77
CA HIS A 6 -32.11 17.70 -17.62
C HIS A 6 -31.79 16.70 -16.50
N LEU A 7 -32.76 16.33 -15.67
CA LEU A 7 -32.60 15.31 -14.62
C LEU A 7 -32.93 13.88 -15.08
N LEU A 8 -33.48 13.71 -16.29
CA LEU A 8 -33.89 12.40 -16.82
C LEU A 8 -32.87 11.75 -17.78
N THR A 9 -31.75 12.41 -18.09
CA THR A 9 -30.69 11.84 -18.95
C THR A 9 -29.54 11.20 -18.17
N ALA A 10 -29.42 11.47 -16.87
CA ALA A 10 -28.44 10.85 -15.96
C ALA A 10 -28.72 9.37 -15.66
N ASP A 11 -29.96 8.92 -15.89
CA ASP A 11 -30.44 7.56 -15.61
C ASP A 11 -29.78 6.50 -16.52
N SER A 12 -29.44 6.86 -17.77
CA SER A 12 -28.87 5.92 -18.74
C SER A 12 -27.39 5.56 -18.52
N GLN A 13 -26.61 6.50 -17.96
CA GLN A 13 -25.16 6.34 -17.76
C GLN A 13 -24.87 5.61 -16.44
N SER A 14 -25.61 5.92 -15.38
CA SER A 14 -25.61 5.22 -14.10
C SER A 14 -26.02 3.73 -14.27
N THR A 15 -27.10 3.49 -15.01
CA THR A 15 -27.59 2.13 -15.30
C THR A 15 -26.60 1.32 -16.15
N ARG A 16 -25.85 1.95 -17.06
CA ARG A 16 -24.78 1.27 -17.84
C ARG A 16 -23.57 0.90 -16.98
N GLN A 17 -23.15 1.77 -16.05
CA GLN A 17 -22.05 1.48 -15.13
C GLN A 17 -22.41 0.37 -14.12
N CYS A 18 -23.65 0.35 -13.60
CA CYS A 18 -24.14 -0.74 -12.76
C CYS A 18 -24.28 -2.08 -13.52
N LYS A 19 -24.67 -2.06 -14.80
CA LYS A 19 -24.72 -3.28 -15.62
C LYS A 19 -23.34 -3.86 -15.94
N GLN A 20 -22.29 -3.03 -16.05
CA GLN A 20 -20.92 -3.55 -16.22
C GLN A 20 -20.47 -4.29 -14.95
N LEU A 21 -20.70 -3.75 -13.75
CA LEU A 21 -20.37 -4.43 -12.49
C LEU A 21 -21.15 -5.73 -12.28
N SER A 22 -22.46 -5.77 -12.58
CA SER A 22 -23.25 -7.00 -12.46
C SER A 22 -22.89 -8.06 -13.50
N VAL A 23 -22.46 -7.65 -14.70
CA VAL A 23 -21.88 -8.57 -15.69
C VAL A 23 -20.55 -9.11 -15.19
N TRP A 24 -19.70 -8.32 -14.53
CA TRP A 24 -18.48 -8.85 -13.89
C TRP A 24 -18.79 -9.84 -12.78
N THR A 25 -19.81 -9.60 -11.93
CA THR A 25 -20.24 -10.54 -10.88
C THR A 25 -20.89 -11.80 -11.44
N LEU A 26 -21.71 -11.70 -12.49
CA LEU A 26 -22.30 -12.85 -13.19
C LEU A 26 -21.25 -13.63 -13.97
N VAL A 27 -20.29 -12.95 -14.59
CA VAL A 27 -19.14 -13.57 -15.28
C VAL A 27 -18.24 -14.25 -14.28
N THR A 28 -17.98 -13.69 -13.08
CA THR A 28 -17.29 -14.42 -12.00
C THR A 28 -18.12 -15.56 -11.44
N PHE A 29 -19.43 -15.43 -11.29
CA PHE A 29 -20.28 -16.52 -10.79
C PHE A 29 -20.42 -17.67 -11.80
N PHE A 30 -20.47 -17.37 -13.10
CA PHE A 30 -20.44 -18.35 -14.19
C PHE A 30 -19.03 -18.93 -14.39
N LEU A 31 -17.95 -18.14 -14.30
CA LEU A 31 -16.57 -18.63 -14.34
C LEU A 31 -16.21 -19.46 -13.12
N VAL A 32 -16.65 -19.12 -11.91
CA VAL A 32 -16.36 -19.90 -10.70
C VAL A 32 -17.13 -21.23 -10.71
N ASN A 33 -18.38 -21.26 -11.21
CA ASN A 33 -19.13 -22.50 -11.37
C ASN A 33 -18.68 -23.34 -12.59
N HIS A 34 -18.22 -22.73 -13.68
CA HIS A 34 -17.60 -23.47 -14.78
C HIS A 34 -16.16 -23.91 -14.48
N LEU A 35 -15.35 -23.12 -13.78
CA LEU A 35 -13.98 -23.49 -13.39
C LEU A 35 -13.99 -24.61 -12.34
N SER A 36 -14.98 -24.64 -11.44
CA SER A 36 -15.16 -25.79 -10.52
C SER A 36 -15.55 -27.09 -11.26
N ALA A 37 -16.15 -27.00 -12.46
CA ALA A 37 -16.43 -28.13 -13.33
C ALA A 37 -15.28 -28.44 -14.33
N ILE A 38 -14.33 -27.52 -14.53
CA ILE A 38 -13.15 -27.69 -15.41
C ILE A 38 -11.97 -28.29 -14.64
N PHE A 39 -11.86 -28.07 -13.32
CA PHE A 39 -10.76 -28.65 -12.52
C PHE A 39 -10.96 -30.11 -12.07
N THR A 40 -12.02 -30.79 -12.52
CA THR A 40 -12.25 -32.23 -12.26
C THR A 40 -12.23 -33.11 -13.52
N LYS A 41 -11.89 -32.55 -14.68
CA LYS A 41 -11.58 -33.34 -15.88
C LYS A 41 -10.18 -32.98 -16.41
N PRO A 42 -9.35 -33.98 -16.77
CA PRO A 42 -8.06 -33.72 -17.38
C PRO A 42 -8.31 -33.11 -18.76
N THR A 43 -8.04 -31.81 -18.90
CA THR A 43 -7.96 -31.17 -20.21
C THR A 43 -6.57 -31.43 -20.76
N ASP A 44 -6.41 -32.56 -21.43
CA ASP A 44 -5.32 -32.75 -22.39
C ASP A 44 -5.51 -31.71 -23.51
N GLY A 45 -4.57 -30.77 -23.66
CA GLY A 45 -4.40 -30.05 -24.94
C GLY A 45 -4.33 -28.52 -24.98
N LEU A 46 -4.16 -27.77 -23.89
CA LEU A 46 -3.70 -26.37 -23.99
C LEU A 46 -2.18 -26.28 -23.78
N GLU A 47 -1.43 -26.03 -24.87
CA GLU A 47 -0.01 -25.74 -24.77
C GLU A 47 0.21 -24.41 -24.05
N LEU A 48 0.78 -24.48 -22.85
CA LEU A 48 1.21 -23.30 -22.10
C LEU A 48 2.24 -22.50 -22.90
N THR A 49 2.12 -21.18 -22.87
CA THR A 49 3.10 -20.26 -23.45
C THR A 49 4.48 -20.46 -22.82
N ALA A 50 5.54 -20.06 -23.52
CA ALA A 50 6.90 -20.12 -22.99
C ALA A 50 7.04 -19.35 -21.66
N PHE A 51 6.30 -18.24 -21.51
CA PHE A 51 6.22 -17.46 -20.29
C PHE A 51 5.58 -18.26 -19.14
N GLU A 52 4.42 -18.87 -19.36
CA GLU A 52 3.73 -19.67 -18.32
C GLU A 52 4.53 -20.91 -17.91
N LYS A 53 5.18 -21.59 -18.87
CA LYS A 53 6.10 -22.71 -18.59
C LYS A 53 7.28 -22.25 -17.74
N GLY A 54 7.88 -21.11 -18.09
CA GLY A 54 8.99 -20.52 -17.35
C GLY A 54 8.60 -20.06 -15.95
N LEU A 55 7.42 -19.43 -15.80
CA LEU A 55 6.89 -19.00 -14.51
C LEU A 55 6.63 -20.19 -13.57
N ARG A 56 6.05 -21.28 -14.09
CA ARG A 56 5.88 -22.53 -13.31
C ARG A 56 7.23 -23.10 -12.86
N ALA A 57 8.22 -23.14 -13.75
CA ALA A 57 9.57 -23.61 -13.42
C ALA A 57 10.22 -22.76 -12.31
N LEU A 58 10.07 -21.44 -12.35
CA LEU A 58 10.54 -20.54 -11.29
C LEU A 58 9.87 -20.80 -9.94
N VAL A 59 8.54 -20.95 -9.93
CA VAL A 59 7.78 -21.26 -8.71
C VAL A 59 8.16 -22.63 -8.13
N GLN A 60 8.51 -23.60 -9.00
CA GLN A 60 8.91 -24.95 -8.62
C GLN A 60 10.41 -25.10 -8.30
N GLY A 61 11.21 -24.03 -8.41
CA GLY A 61 12.65 -24.08 -8.16
C GLY A 61 13.44 -24.89 -9.20
N GLN A 62 12.88 -25.13 -10.38
CA GLN A 62 13.56 -25.82 -11.49
C GLN A 62 14.47 -24.82 -12.20
N LEU A 63 15.71 -24.67 -11.72
CA LEU A 63 16.64 -23.65 -12.19
C LEU A 63 17.47 -24.19 -13.36
N LYS A 64 17.13 -23.77 -14.58
CA LYS A 64 18.17 -23.57 -15.61
C LYS A 64 19.09 -22.44 -15.11
N PRO A 65 20.36 -22.36 -15.54
CA PRO A 65 21.19 -21.20 -15.22
C PRO A 65 20.43 -19.93 -15.62
N CYS A 66 20.17 -18.99 -14.70
CA CYS A 66 19.24 -17.87 -14.93
C CYS A 66 19.56 -17.11 -16.24
N LEU A 67 20.85 -16.99 -16.58
CA LEU A 67 21.36 -16.39 -17.82
C LEU A 67 20.81 -17.01 -19.11
N THR A 68 20.35 -18.26 -19.08
CA THR A 68 19.80 -18.99 -20.23
C THR A 68 18.30 -18.74 -20.46
N ILE A 69 17.64 -18.01 -19.55
CA ILE A 69 16.23 -17.64 -19.69
C ILE A 69 16.13 -16.47 -20.66
N GLU A 70 15.41 -16.63 -21.77
CA GLU A 70 15.27 -15.58 -22.79
C GLU A 70 14.37 -14.42 -22.36
N VAL A 71 13.27 -14.73 -21.66
CA VAL A 71 12.32 -13.71 -21.20
C VAL A 71 12.91 -12.91 -20.05
N GLU A 72 13.07 -11.60 -20.26
CA GLU A 72 13.79 -10.71 -19.35
C GLU A 72 13.21 -10.68 -17.92
N GLY A 73 11.89 -10.55 -17.79
CA GLY A 73 11.23 -10.57 -16.47
C GLY A 73 11.50 -11.88 -15.71
N LEU A 74 11.41 -13.03 -16.40
CA LEU A 74 11.70 -14.34 -15.80
C LEU A 74 13.18 -14.52 -15.44
N ARG A 75 14.09 -14.00 -16.29
CA ARG A 75 15.54 -13.98 -16.01
C ARG A 75 15.84 -13.13 -14.76
N ALA A 76 15.28 -11.93 -14.69
CA ALA A 76 15.44 -11.03 -13.56
C ALA A 76 14.84 -11.63 -12.29
N GLY A 77 13.66 -12.25 -12.38
CA GLY A 77 13.04 -12.99 -11.30
C GLY A 77 13.93 -14.12 -10.79
N CYS A 78 14.38 -15.00 -11.68
CA CYS A 78 15.33 -16.07 -11.36
C CYS A 78 16.55 -15.56 -10.60
N SER A 79 17.12 -14.46 -11.09
CA SER A 79 18.32 -13.85 -10.52
C SER A 79 18.07 -13.27 -9.13
N LEU A 80 16.92 -12.62 -8.91
CA LEU A 80 16.50 -12.14 -7.60
C LEU A 80 16.36 -13.29 -6.60
N MET A 81 15.67 -14.36 -7.00
CA MET A 81 15.49 -15.53 -6.14
C MET A 81 16.82 -16.15 -5.78
N ALA A 82 17.66 -16.46 -6.78
CA ALA A 82 18.99 -17.02 -6.59
C ALA A 82 19.87 -16.15 -5.67
N ALA A 83 19.79 -14.82 -5.80
CA ALA A 83 20.50 -13.90 -4.94
C ALA A 83 20.03 -14.00 -3.47
N LEU A 84 18.72 -13.99 -3.21
CA LEU A 84 18.18 -14.17 -1.85
C LEU A 84 18.57 -15.53 -1.26
N GLU A 85 18.66 -16.59 -2.08
CA GLU A 85 19.12 -17.91 -1.62
C GLU A 85 20.62 -17.93 -1.28
N ALA A 86 21.45 -17.33 -2.14
CA ALA A 86 22.90 -17.28 -1.96
C ALA A 86 23.28 -16.53 -0.67
N GLU A 87 22.64 -15.38 -0.42
CA GLU A 87 22.85 -14.61 0.81
C GLU A 87 22.44 -15.43 2.06
N THR A 88 21.33 -16.17 1.96
CA THR A 88 20.88 -17.06 3.06
C THR A 88 21.84 -18.24 3.28
N ALA A 89 22.48 -18.77 2.24
CA ALA A 89 23.40 -19.90 2.34
C ALA A 89 24.78 -19.48 2.88
N ALA A 90 25.30 -18.33 2.46
CA ALA A 90 26.60 -17.80 2.85
C ALA A 90 26.71 -17.54 4.36
N VAL A 91 25.64 -17.07 4.97
CA VAL A 91 25.58 -16.78 6.42
C VAL A 91 25.39 -18.07 7.24
N LYS A 92 24.68 -19.10 6.73
CA LYS A 92 24.54 -20.42 7.39
C LYS A 92 25.87 -21.14 7.59
N ASP A 93 26.75 -21.08 6.60
CA ASP A 93 28.09 -21.69 6.70
C ASP A 93 28.93 -21.05 7.81
N LEU A 94 28.75 -19.75 8.07
CA LEU A 94 29.40 -19.06 9.19
C LEU A 94 28.76 -19.34 10.55
N ALA A 95 27.43 -19.44 10.63
CA ALA A 95 26.74 -19.84 11.84
C ALA A 95 27.16 -21.26 12.28
N ALA A 96 27.32 -22.19 11.32
CA ALA A 96 27.85 -23.52 11.58
C ALA A 96 29.30 -23.51 12.11
N ARG A 97 30.11 -22.53 11.68
CA ARG A 97 31.50 -22.31 12.15
C ARG A 97 31.57 -21.62 13.52
N ARG A 98 30.53 -20.90 13.95
CA ARG A 98 30.46 -20.15 15.23
C ARG A 98 29.77 -20.90 16.37
N LYS A 99 29.76 -22.25 16.38
CA LYS A 99 29.18 -23.05 17.48
C LYS A 99 29.86 -22.78 18.83
N SER A 100 29.38 -21.77 19.54
CA SER A 100 29.56 -21.51 20.97
C SER A 100 28.75 -20.26 21.31
N ASP A 101 27.46 -20.44 21.57
CA ASP A 101 26.69 -19.81 22.66
C ASP A 101 25.21 -19.90 22.30
N ASN A 102 24.60 -21.04 22.59
CA ASN A 102 23.22 -21.34 22.20
C ASN A 102 22.31 -21.20 23.42
N SER A 103 21.95 -19.96 23.76
CA SER A 103 20.71 -19.68 24.46
C SER A 103 20.29 -18.23 24.25
N ARG A 104 19.19 -18.00 23.54
CA ARG A 104 18.13 -17.01 23.80
C ARG A 104 17.36 -16.69 22.52
N PHE A 105 16.07 -16.41 22.72
CA PHE A 105 15.06 -15.99 21.74
C PHE A 105 14.32 -17.11 21.00
N SER A 106 13.52 -17.87 21.77
CA SER A 106 12.24 -18.37 21.26
C SER A 106 11.26 -17.20 21.10
N ILE A 107 11.38 -16.41 20.02
CA ILE A 107 10.31 -15.51 19.61
C ILE A 107 9.17 -16.39 19.09
N SER A 108 8.01 -16.32 19.73
CA SER A 108 6.82 -17.06 19.31
C SER A 108 6.52 -16.78 17.82
N PRO A 109 6.36 -17.80 16.96
CA PRO A 109 6.42 -17.60 15.51
C PRO A 109 5.29 -16.77 14.90
N ASP A 110 4.15 -16.57 15.58
CA ASP A 110 2.95 -16.03 14.89
C ASP A 110 1.87 -15.44 15.82
N ALA A 111 2.24 -14.92 16.98
CA ALA A 111 1.28 -14.28 17.88
C ALA A 111 0.89 -12.87 17.39
N CYS A 112 -0.05 -12.80 16.44
CA CYS A 112 -0.70 -11.55 16.04
C CYS A 112 -2.20 -11.82 15.84
N ALA A 113 -3.04 -11.25 16.71
CA ALA A 113 -4.47 -11.51 16.76
C ALA A 113 -5.17 -11.17 15.43
N TYR A 114 -4.71 -10.13 14.74
CA TYR A 114 -5.19 -9.78 13.40
C TYR A 114 -5.07 -10.96 12.43
N ARG A 115 -3.91 -11.61 12.36
CA ARG A 115 -3.69 -12.75 11.46
C ARG A 115 -4.45 -13.99 11.92
N LEU A 116 -4.41 -14.29 13.22
CA LEU A 116 -5.01 -15.50 13.79
C LEU A 116 -6.54 -15.50 13.74
N GLN A 117 -7.17 -14.33 13.84
CA GLN A 117 -8.63 -14.19 13.81
C GLN A 117 -9.17 -13.96 12.40
N GLY A 118 -8.36 -14.19 11.36
CA GLY A 118 -8.78 -14.02 9.97
C GLY A 118 -8.99 -12.57 9.56
N GLY A 119 -8.32 -11.61 10.21
CA GLY A 119 -8.45 -10.18 9.90
C GLY A 119 -8.29 -9.81 8.43
N PRO A 120 -7.32 -10.38 7.66
CA PRO A 120 -7.22 -10.14 6.22
C PRO A 120 -8.49 -10.50 5.43
N SER A 121 -9.31 -11.44 5.91
CA SER A 121 -10.55 -11.84 5.24
C SER A 121 -11.67 -10.79 5.35
N LEU A 122 -11.52 -9.77 6.20
CA LEU A 122 -12.47 -8.66 6.27
C LEU A 122 -12.37 -7.72 5.05
N HIS A 123 -11.22 -7.69 4.36
CA HIS A 123 -11.03 -6.93 3.13
C HIS A 123 -11.67 -7.66 1.94
N LYS A 124 -12.96 -7.39 1.71
CA LYS A 124 -13.80 -8.06 0.70
C LYS A 124 -13.23 -8.03 -0.73
N PHE A 125 -12.48 -6.98 -1.06
CA PHE A 125 -11.94 -6.72 -2.39
C PHE A 125 -10.42 -6.94 -2.49
N ALA A 126 -9.80 -7.53 -1.46
CA ALA A 126 -8.37 -7.80 -1.49
C ALA A 126 -8.00 -8.68 -2.69
N ALA A 127 -7.09 -8.19 -3.52
CA ALA A 127 -6.61 -8.91 -4.68
C ALA A 127 -5.74 -10.11 -4.24
N THR A 128 -5.83 -11.21 -4.99
CA THR A 128 -5.05 -12.41 -4.70
C THR A 128 -3.59 -12.18 -5.08
N MET A 129 -2.69 -12.41 -4.12
CA MET A 129 -1.26 -12.29 -4.35
C MET A 129 -0.76 -13.34 -5.34
N HIS A 130 -0.03 -12.88 -6.36
CA HIS A 130 0.58 -13.75 -7.37
C HIS A 130 1.51 -14.78 -6.70
N PRO A 131 1.46 -16.09 -7.08
CA PRO A 131 2.23 -17.15 -6.41
C PRO A 131 3.73 -16.89 -6.38
N TYR A 132 4.28 -16.29 -7.44
CA TYR A 132 5.69 -15.97 -7.52
C TYR A 132 6.09 -14.87 -6.54
N LEU A 133 5.30 -13.79 -6.43
CA LEU A 133 5.52 -12.74 -5.43
C LEU A 133 5.47 -13.31 -4.01
N LYS A 134 4.47 -14.17 -3.73
CA LYS A 134 4.38 -14.85 -2.43
C LYS A 134 5.63 -15.66 -2.11
N HIS A 135 6.24 -16.30 -3.10
CA HIS A 135 7.48 -17.05 -2.93
C HIS A 135 8.68 -16.11 -2.64
N VAL A 136 8.81 -15.02 -3.40
CA VAL A 136 9.82 -13.98 -3.18
C VAL A 136 9.71 -13.39 -1.78
N LEU A 137 8.51 -13.03 -1.33
CA LEU A 137 8.29 -12.42 -0.01
C LEU A 137 8.61 -13.39 1.14
N LYS A 138 8.26 -14.67 1.01
CA LYS A 138 8.68 -15.72 1.98
C LYS A 138 10.19 -15.87 2.03
N ARG A 139 10.86 -15.81 0.87
CA ARG A 139 12.33 -15.90 0.80
C ARG A 139 12.98 -14.68 1.42
N TYR A 140 12.43 -13.49 1.16
CA TYR A 140 12.88 -12.25 1.78
C TYR A 140 12.74 -12.29 3.31
N ALA A 141 11.61 -12.77 3.85
CA ALA A 141 11.45 -12.93 5.30
C ALA A 141 12.50 -13.88 5.92
N THR A 142 12.85 -14.95 5.19
CA THR A 142 13.90 -15.89 5.62
C THR A 142 15.28 -15.22 5.62
N PHE A 143 15.59 -14.50 4.55
CA PHE A 143 16.82 -13.71 4.41
C PHE A 143 16.94 -12.64 5.52
N HIS A 144 15.85 -11.90 5.77
CA HIS A 144 15.77 -10.88 6.81
C HIS A 144 16.05 -11.46 8.20
N ARG A 145 15.38 -12.56 8.57
CA ARG A 145 15.63 -13.25 9.84
C ARG A 145 17.08 -13.67 9.97
N HIS A 146 17.63 -14.21 8.90
CA HIS A 146 18.99 -14.72 8.94
C HIS A 146 20.01 -13.61 9.21
N CYS A 147 19.95 -12.49 8.50
CA CYS A 147 20.88 -11.39 8.74
C CYS A 147 20.70 -10.76 10.14
N THR A 148 19.46 -10.61 10.61
CA THR A 148 19.19 -9.96 11.91
C THR A 148 19.51 -10.84 13.12
N GLU A 149 19.57 -12.17 12.96
CA GLU A 149 19.93 -13.11 14.03
C GLU A 149 21.46 -13.17 14.26
N TYR A 150 22.26 -12.96 13.22
CA TYR A 150 23.71 -13.24 13.25
C TYR A 150 24.61 -12.02 13.13
N ASP A 151 24.10 -10.89 12.63
CA ASP A 151 24.90 -9.68 12.47
C ASP A 151 24.79 -8.75 13.68
N ASN A 152 25.94 -8.24 14.11
CA ASN A 152 26.00 -7.03 14.92
C ASN A 152 26.19 -5.84 13.97
N LEU A 153 25.22 -4.93 13.92
CA LEU A 153 25.22 -3.79 13.00
C LEU A 153 26.46 -2.90 13.13
N ARG A 154 27.03 -2.78 14.35
CA ARG A 154 28.28 -2.02 14.57
C ARG A 154 29.46 -2.71 13.89
N ASP A 155 29.56 -4.02 14.04
CA ASP A 155 30.61 -4.82 13.40
C ASP A 155 30.50 -4.79 11.87
N VAL A 156 29.27 -4.78 11.33
CA VAL A 156 29.02 -4.63 9.89
C VAL A 156 29.55 -3.30 9.37
N TYR A 157 29.35 -2.21 10.11
CA TYR A 157 29.86 -0.89 9.72
C TYR A 157 31.38 -0.78 9.89
N ASP A 158 31.91 -1.25 11.02
CA ASP A 158 33.33 -1.13 11.36
C ASP A 158 34.21 -2.14 10.59
N SER A 159 33.60 -3.16 9.99
CA SER A 159 34.28 -4.18 9.19
C SER A 159 35.01 -3.55 7.99
N LYS A 160 36.31 -3.86 7.88
CA LYS A 160 37.11 -3.55 6.69
C LYS A 160 36.86 -4.51 5.52
N LYS A 161 36.06 -5.56 5.72
CA LYS A 161 35.65 -6.53 4.69
C LYS A 161 34.24 -6.20 4.21
N ASN A 162 33.93 -6.54 2.95
CA ASN A 162 32.56 -6.47 2.45
C ASN A 162 31.64 -7.31 3.36
N PRO A 163 30.69 -6.69 4.07
CA PRO A 163 29.79 -7.43 4.93
C PRO A 163 28.88 -8.32 4.09
N GLN A 164 28.46 -9.44 4.67
CA GLN A 164 27.60 -10.39 3.96
C GLN A 164 26.22 -9.80 3.74
N CYS A 165 25.60 -9.27 4.80
CA CYS A 165 24.34 -8.58 4.68
C CYS A 165 24.54 -7.09 4.45
N ARG A 166 23.68 -6.55 3.59
CA ARG A 166 23.54 -5.13 3.34
C ARG A 166 22.21 -4.67 3.85
N TYR A 167 22.16 -3.43 4.30
CA TYR A 167 21.04 -2.88 5.02
C TYR A 167 20.48 -1.67 4.30
N VAL A 168 19.17 -1.50 4.39
CA VAL A 168 18.48 -0.26 4.11
C VAL A 168 17.71 0.12 5.37
N MET A 169 18.08 1.27 5.93
CA MET A 169 17.40 1.83 7.08
C MET A 169 16.34 2.80 6.60
N TRP A 170 15.22 2.82 7.31
CA TRP A 170 14.12 3.74 7.04
C TRP A 170 13.77 4.54 8.30
N SER A 171 13.62 5.85 8.14
CA SER A 171 13.08 6.70 9.19
C SER A 171 12.25 7.82 8.58
N CYS A 172 11.18 8.21 9.26
CA CYS A 172 10.26 9.23 8.75
C CYS A 172 9.54 9.92 9.91
N THR A 173 9.63 11.25 9.97
CA THR A 173 8.94 12.08 10.97
C THR A 173 7.65 12.70 10.44
N PHE A 174 7.16 12.31 9.26
CA PHE A 174 5.89 12.79 8.70
C PHE A 174 4.67 12.06 9.30
N GLY A 175 3.46 12.50 8.95
CA GLY A 175 2.22 11.83 9.38
C GLY A 175 2.10 10.38 8.89
N LEU A 176 1.25 9.60 9.54
CA LEU A 176 1.15 8.14 9.36
C LEU A 176 0.95 7.71 7.89
N GLY A 177 0.16 8.44 7.10
CA GLY A 177 -0.04 8.10 5.67
C GLY A 177 1.27 8.21 4.85
N ASN A 178 2.07 9.24 5.12
CA ASN A 178 3.39 9.40 4.50
C ASN A 178 4.38 8.32 4.98
N LYS A 179 4.28 7.95 6.27
CA LYS A 179 5.09 6.88 6.87
C LYS A 179 4.81 5.56 6.11
N LEU A 180 3.55 5.16 5.94
CA LEU A 180 3.20 3.90 5.27
C LEU A 180 3.63 3.86 3.80
N MET A 181 3.35 4.90 3.02
CA MET A 181 3.75 4.94 1.60
C MET A 181 5.27 4.88 1.41
N SER A 182 6.02 5.67 2.18
CA SER A 182 7.48 5.68 2.06
C SER A 182 8.12 4.38 2.59
N LEU A 183 7.56 3.78 3.65
CA LEU A 183 8.02 2.51 4.19
C LEU A 183 7.80 1.37 3.21
N LEU A 184 6.60 1.23 2.63
CA LEU A 184 6.35 0.17 1.64
C LEU A 184 7.14 0.37 0.35
N SER A 185 7.38 1.63 -0.06
CA SER A 185 8.30 1.93 -1.16
C SER A 185 9.75 1.52 -0.84
N THR A 186 10.17 1.71 0.42
CA THR A 186 11.50 1.27 0.89
C THR A 186 11.58 -0.25 0.98
N LEU A 187 10.51 -0.93 1.42
CA LEU A 187 10.42 -2.38 1.43
C LEU A 187 10.57 -2.96 0.02
N LEU A 188 9.91 -2.37 -0.99
CA LEU A 188 10.10 -2.79 -2.37
C LEU A 188 11.57 -2.69 -2.78
N TYR A 189 12.21 -1.55 -2.50
CA TYR A 189 13.63 -1.37 -2.77
C TYR A 189 14.50 -2.40 -2.04
N ALA A 190 14.20 -2.69 -0.76
CA ALA A 190 14.92 -3.67 0.04
C ALA A 190 14.86 -5.06 -0.59
N ILE A 191 13.68 -5.48 -1.09
CA ILE A 191 13.49 -6.76 -1.76
C ILE A 191 14.31 -6.82 -3.06
N ILE A 192 14.13 -5.85 -3.96
CA ILE A 192 14.76 -5.89 -5.30
C ILE A 192 16.28 -5.64 -5.26
N SER A 193 16.80 -5.09 -4.17
CA SER A 193 18.24 -4.86 -3.95
C SER A 193 18.89 -5.85 -2.98
N GLN A 194 18.15 -6.87 -2.51
CA GLN A 194 18.62 -7.87 -1.55
C GLN A 194 19.21 -7.23 -0.28
N ARG A 195 18.52 -6.23 0.27
CA ARG A 195 18.89 -5.55 1.51
C ARG A 195 17.92 -5.85 2.64
N VAL A 196 18.45 -5.97 3.84
CA VAL A 196 17.67 -6.09 5.06
C VAL A 196 17.07 -4.74 5.39
N LEU A 197 15.74 -4.67 5.48
CA LEU A 197 15.03 -3.46 5.90
C LEU A 197 15.06 -3.35 7.42
N LEU A 198 15.58 -2.25 7.95
CA LEU A 198 15.44 -1.90 9.37
C LEU A 198 14.76 -0.54 9.51
N ILE A 199 14.01 -0.34 10.59
CA ILE A 199 13.31 0.93 10.85
C ILE A 199 13.78 1.61 12.12
N GLU A 200 13.92 2.94 12.05
CA GLU A 200 14.00 3.84 13.20
C GLU A 200 12.63 4.52 13.36
N SER A 201 11.70 3.83 14.03
CA SER A 201 10.34 4.32 14.25
C SER A 201 9.84 3.93 15.63
N PRO A 202 10.10 4.78 16.66
CA PRO A 202 9.67 4.51 18.02
C PRO A 202 8.16 4.24 18.11
N GLY A 203 7.79 3.22 18.87
CA GLY A 203 6.39 2.83 19.05
C GLY A 203 5.79 2.03 17.89
N TRP A 204 6.58 1.56 16.93
CA TRP A 204 6.08 0.70 15.84
C TRP A 204 5.32 -0.52 16.36
N GLU A 205 5.80 -1.16 17.41
CA GLU A 205 5.20 -2.33 18.06
C GLU A 205 3.82 -2.05 18.67
N SER A 206 3.54 -0.77 18.98
CA SER A 206 2.22 -0.35 19.45
C SER A 206 1.20 -0.21 18.31
N LEU A 207 1.68 -0.08 17.07
CA LEU A 207 0.88 0.10 15.86
C LEU A 207 0.73 -1.20 15.07
N PHE A 208 1.82 -1.95 14.91
CA PHE A 208 1.89 -3.12 14.05
C PHE A 208 2.58 -4.31 14.74
N CYS A 209 2.14 -5.52 14.41
CA CYS A 209 2.85 -6.75 14.70
C CYS A 209 4.17 -6.83 13.90
N GLU A 210 5.08 -7.71 14.32
CA GLU A 210 6.26 -8.03 13.50
C GLU A 210 5.81 -8.66 12.17
N PRO A 211 6.35 -8.18 11.03
CA PRO A 211 6.00 -8.68 9.69
C PRO A 211 6.77 -9.96 9.32
N PHE A 212 7.93 -10.17 9.92
CA PHE A 212 8.85 -11.25 9.56
C PHE A 212 8.99 -12.24 10.72
N PRO A 213 8.41 -13.45 10.61
CA PRO A 213 8.45 -14.44 11.69
C PRO A 213 9.86 -14.73 12.20
N GLY A 214 10.05 -14.57 13.51
CA GLY A 214 11.31 -14.86 14.18
C GLY A 214 12.41 -13.80 14.00
N SER A 215 12.09 -12.59 13.55
CA SER A 215 13.06 -11.50 13.41
C SER A 215 12.50 -10.14 13.83
N LYS A 216 13.38 -9.16 14.01
CA LYS A 216 13.02 -7.80 14.47
C LYS A 216 13.21 -6.79 13.36
N LEU A 217 12.14 -6.03 13.09
CA LEU A 217 12.16 -4.96 12.09
C LEU A 217 12.84 -3.68 12.62
N GLN A 218 12.65 -3.37 13.90
CA GLN A 218 13.26 -2.19 14.52
C GLN A 218 14.76 -2.38 14.69
N VAL A 219 15.49 -1.27 14.57
CA VAL A 219 16.90 -1.22 14.91
C VAL A 219 17.11 -1.57 16.39
N PRO A 220 18.28 -2.14 16.77
CA PRO A 220 18.63 -2.37 18.16
C PRO A 220 18.55 -1.08 18.99
N GLU A 221 18.13 -1.19 20.24
CA GLU A 221 18.05 -0.05 21.15
C GLU A 221 19.41 0.64 21.29
N GLY A 222 19.40 1.98 21.21
CA GLY A 222 20.61 2.79 21.28
C GLY A 222 21.48 2.72 20.03
N PHE A 223 21.03 2.15 18.90
CA PHE A 223 21.67 2.28 17.59
C PHE A 223 21.03 3.42 16.80
N SER A 224 21.85 4.34 16.29
CA SER A 224 21.40 5.47 15.45
C SER A 224 22.42 5.69 14.35
N LEU A 225 22.05 5.35 13.12
CA LEU A 225 23.03 5.27 12.04
C LEU A 225 23.61 6.63 11.68
N VAL A 226 22.78 7.69 11.69
CA VAL A 226 23.21 9.04 11.31
C VAL A 226 23.98 9.74 12.41
N GLU A 227 23.70 9.43 13.68
CA GLU A 227 24.44 10.01 14.80
C GLU A 227 25.79 9.32 14.99
N MET A 228 25.87 8.03 14.70
CA MET A 228 27.07 7.24 14.92
C MET A 228 28.08 7.33 13.78
N TYR A 229 27.65 7.65 12.56
CA TYR A 229 28.46 7.43 11.36
C TYR A 229 28.42 8.57 10.36
N THR A 230 29.48 8.66 9.54
CA THR A 230 29.57 9.66 8.48
C THR A 230 28.55 9.36 7.38
N SER A 231 27.81 10.37 6.94
CA SER A 231 26.78 10.24 5.92
C SER A 231 27.00 11.16 4.71
N LEU A 232 26.65 10.70 3.52
CA LEU A 232 26.58 11.49 2.30
C LEU A 232 25.16 11.47 1.75
N SER A 233 24.66 12.61 1.26
CA SER A 233 23.46 12.60 0.43
C SER A 233 23.75 11.81 -0.86
N PHE A 234 22.75 11.15 -1.43
CA PHE A 234 22.92 10.44 -2.70
C PHE A 234 23.44 11.37 -3.81
N ALA A 235 22.96 12.62 -3.85
CA ALA A 235 23.47 13.62 -4.80
C ALA A 235 24.97 13.87 -4.63
N ASP A 236 25.45 14.02 -3.39
CA ASP A 236 26.88 14.27 -3.14
C ASP A 236 27.72 13.01 -3.36
N PHE A 237 27.19 11.83 -3.03
CA PHE A 237 27.79 10.55 -3.38
C PHE A 237 28.03 10.44 -4.89
N ARG A 238 27.04 10.83 -5.71
CA ARG A 238 27.20 10.85 -7.18
C ARG A 238 28.13 11.96 -7.67
N LYS A 239 28.11 13.16 -7.09
CA LYS A 239 29.06 14.25 -7.45
C LYS A 239 30.52 13.87 -7.19
N LEU A 240 30.77 13.02 -6.19
CA LEU A 240 32.10 12.48 -5.88
C LEU A 240 32.48 11.28 -6.77
N ASN A 241 31.65 10.94 -7.77
CA ASN A 241 31.80 9.76 -8.62
C ASN A 241 31.92 8.45 -7.82
N CYS A 242 31.29 8.39 -6.64
CA CYS A 242 31.27 7.16 -5.85
C CYS A 242 30.49 6.05 -6.57
N GLY A 243 30.94 4.81 -6.41
CA GLY A 243 30.38 3.64 -7.10
C GLY A 243 30.95 3.39 -8.50
N GLU A 244 31.90 4.22 -8.96
CA GLU A 244 32.66 3.98 -10.18
C GLU A 244 33.98 3.27 -9.84
N SER A 245 34.40 2.30 -10.68
CA SER A 245 35.54 1.40 -10.39
C SER A 245 36.89 2.11 -10.22
N THR A 246 36.99 3.37 -10.64
CA THR A 246 38.20 4.19 -10.62
C THR A 246 38.30 5.12 -9.40
N THR A 247 37.25 5.24 -8.59
CA THR A 247 37.17 6.23 -7.52
C THR A 247 37.92 5.76 -6.27
N LYS A 248 38.96 6.51 -5.87
CA LYS A 248 39.73 6.28 -4.62
C LYS A 248 39.28 7.16 -3.45
N GLU A 249 38.15 7.85 -3.57
CA GLU A 249 37.64 8.77 -2.55
C GLU A 249 37.27 8.00 -1.27
N PRO A 250 38.02 8.21 -0.16
CA PRO A 250 37.82 7.45 1.07
C PRO A 250 36.41 7.59 1.65
N ARG A 251 35.74 8.72 1.42
CA ARG A 251 34.36 8.96 1.86
C ARG A 251 33.36 8.02 1.17
N CYS A 252 33.63 7.54 -0.04
CA CYS A 252 32.71 6.67 -0.77
C CYS A 252 32.55 5.27 -0.14
N ILE A 253 33.57 4.77 0.55
CA ILE A 253 33.61 3.37 1.04
C ILE A 253 32.95 3.26 2.42
N ARG A 254 33.02 4.31 3.23
CA ARG A 254 32.56 4.29 4.63
C ARG A 254 31.33 5.14 4.92
N SER A 255 30.86 5.94 3.96
CA SER A 255 29.70 6.77 4.23
C SER A 255 28.41 5.97 4.11
N VAL A 256 27.51 6.20 5.03
CA VAL A 256 26.10 5.92 4.83
C VAL A 256 25.61 6.77 3.67
N VAL A 257 24.93 6.17 2.69
CA VAL A 257 24.30 6.96 1.62
C VAL A 257 22.85 7.23 1.97
N VAL A 258 22.52 8.51 2.12
CA VAL A 258 21.20 9.01 2.50
C VAL A 258 20.40 9.33 1.25
N VAL A 259 19.23 8.71 1.13
CA VAL A 259 18.28 8.86 0.03
C VAL A 259 17.01 9.52 0.59
N VAL A 260 16.54 10.58 -0.07
CA VAL A 260 15.40 11.37 0.39
C VAL A 260 14.46 11.66 -0.79
N PHE A 261 13.20 11.27 -0.64
CA PHE A 261 12.14 11.56 -1.61
C PHE A 261 11.01 12.35 -0.95
N THR A 262 11.02 13.66 -1.18
CA THR A 262 10.00 14.62 -0.72
C THR A 262 9.50 15.47 -1.89
N GLY A 263 8.53 16.36 -1.62
CA GLY A 263 8.12 17.36 -2.61
C GLY A 263 9.18 18.41 -2.96
N GLU A 264 10.30 18.41 -2.25
CA GLU A 264 11.44 19.31 -2.49
C GLU A 264 12.62 18.60 -3.17
N SER A 265 12.51 17.28 -3.43
CA SER A 265 13.54 16.50 -4.09
C SER A 265 13.87 17.09 -5.47
N LYS A 266 15.16 17.24 -5.75
CA LYS A 266 15.63 17.79 -7.01
C LYS A 266 15.63 16.70 -8.08
N ARG A 267 15.62 17.11 -9.35
CA ARG A 267 15.71 16.16 -10.48
C ARG A 267 16.94 15.24 -10.40
N GLN A 268 18.05 15.71 -9.81
CA GLN A 268 19.25 14.87 -9.64
C GLN A 268 19.01 13.73 -8.65
N ASP A 269 18.22 13.93 -7.59
CA ASP A 269 17.91 12.89 -6.61
C ASP A 269 17.08 11.77 -7.25
N HIS A 270 16.22 12.12 -8.20
CA HIS A 270 15.42 11.18 -8.97
C HIS A 270 16.22 10.27 -9.91
N SER A 271 17.50 10.56 -10.16
CA SER A 271 18.37 9.63 -10.90
C SER A 271 18.51 8.29 -10.17
N PHE A 272 18.37 8.26 -8.83
CA PHE A 272 18.32 7.02 -8.06
C PHE A 272 17.18 6.11 -8.50
N LEU A 273 16.00 6.67 -8.78
CA LEU A 273 14.82 5.90 -9.17
C LEU A 273 14.91 5.46 -10.63
N VAL A 274 15.35 6.36 -11.50
CA VAL A 274 15.17 6.24 -12.96
C VAL A 274 16.39 5.65 -13.69
N CYS A 275 17.61 5.93 -13.24
CA CYS A 275 18.83 5.57 -13.96
C CYS A 275 19.41 4.24 -13.46
N PRO A 276 19.52 3.20 -14.31
CA PRO A 276 20.09 1.90 -13.91
C PRO A 276 21.48 2.02 -13.26
N THR A 277 22.41 2.74 -13.91
CA THR A 277 23.78 2.88 -13.40
C THR A 277 23.83 3.67 -12.08
N ALA A 278 22.98 4.68 -11.92
CA ALA A 278 22.94 5.48 -10.69
C ALA A 278 22.44 4.65 -9.50
N MET A 279 21.44 3.80 -9.69
CA MET A 279 21.00 2.85 -8.68
C MET A 279 22.05 1.76 -8.40
N ALA A 280 22.71 1.24 -9.45
CA ALA A 280 23.75 0.22 -9.31
C ALA A 280 24.98 0.75 -8.55
N ALA A 281 25.27 2.05 -8.60
CA ALA A 281 26.40 2.68 -7.92
C ALA A 281 26.37 2.50 -6.39
N VAL A 282 25.19 2.29 -5.80
CA VAL A 282 25.05 2.04 -4.36
C VAL A 282 24.99 0.55 -4.00
N ARG A 283 25.12 -0.36 -4.97
CA ARG A 283 24.95 -1.81 -4.76
C ARG A 283 25.90 -2.36 -3.68
N GLU A 284 27.16 -1.95 -3.71
CA GLU A 284 28.19 -2.42 -2.77
C GLU A 284 28.24 -1.63 -1.46
N ILE A 285 27.42 -0.60 -1.31
CA ILE A 285 27.37 0.21 -0.08
C ILE A 285 26.66 -0.59 1.02
N PRO A 286 27.27 -0.82 2.20
CA PRO A 286 26.65 -1.63 3.25
C PRO A 286 25.35 -1.04 3.78
N PHE A 287 25.31 0.26 4.03
CA PHE A 287 24.17 0.96 4.63
C PHE A 287 23.64 2.07 3.74
N LEU A 288 22.36 1.95 3.39
CA LEU A 288 21.57 3.04 2.82
C LEU A 288 20.58 3.52 3.86
N HIS A 289 20.27 4.82 3.86
CA HIS A 289 19.26 5.39 4.74
C HIS A 289 18.22 6.16 3.94
N PHE A 290 17.02 5.59 3.82
CA PHE A 290 15.85 6.27 3.29
C PHE A 290 15.26 7.13 4.39
N ARG A 291 15.67 8.40 4.42
CA ARG A 291 15.41 9.30 5.54
C ARG A 291 14.38 10.36 5.17
N ASN A 292 13.36 10.49 6.01
CA ASN A 292 12.32 11.52 5.89
C ASN A 292 11.69 11.60 4.49
N SER A 293 11.63 10.48 3.78
CA SER A 293 10.85 10.38 2.54
C SER A 293 9.36 10.43 2.88
N ASN A 294 8.56 11.10 2.06
CA ASN A 294 7.12 11.27 2.26
C ASN A 294 6.28 11.02 1.00
N GLN A 295 6.89 10.33 0.02
CA GLN A 295 6.31 10.02 -1.29
C GLN A 295 6.09 8.51 -1.44
N HIS A 296 5.13 8.12 -2.29
CA HIS A 296 5.00 6.74 -2.81
C HIS A 296 5.95 6.52 -3.98
N PHE A 297 7.25 6.48 -3.71
CA PHE A 297 8.27 6.40 -4.76
C PHE A 297 8.42 5.00 -5.38
N ALA A 298 7.67 4.00 -4.90
CA ALA A 298 7.61 2.66 -5.50
C ALA A 298 7.26 2.71 -7.00
N MET A 299 6.31 3.57 -7.39
CA MET A 299 5.96 3.80 -8.79
C MET A 299 7.19 4.24 -9.61
N GLY A 300 8.06 5.07 -9.03
CA GLY A 300 9.26 5.57 -9.68
C GLY A 300 10.22 4.46 -10.14
N PHE A 301 10.19 3.28 -9.52
CA PHE A 301 11.02 2.15 -9.96
C PHE A 301 10.56 1.53 -11.29
N PHE A 302 9.29 1.69 -11.69
CA PHE A 302 8.79 1.25 -13.01
C PHE A 302 9.32 2.11 -14.15
N LEU A 303 9.82 3.31 -13.85
CA LEU A 303 10.49 4.19 -14.81
C LEU A 303 11.94 3.75 -15.08
N ASN A 304 12.49 2.86 -14.25
CA ASN A 304 13.82 2.30 -14.46
C ASN A 304 13.75 1.12 -15.45
N PRO A 305 14.39 1.22 -16.63
CA PRO A 305 14.29 0.17 -17.64
C PRO A 305 14.89 -1.16 -17.16
N ALA A 306 15.86 -1.15 -16.25
CA ALA A 306 16.47 -2.38 -15.73
C ALA A 306 15.60 -3.09 -14.67
N LEU A 307 14.69 -2.36 -14.00
CA LEU A 307 13.79 -2.94 -12.99
C LEU A 307 12.42 -3.30 -13.55
N ARG A 308 11.95 -2.58 -14.56
CA ARG A 308 10.58 -2.70 -15.08
C ARG A 308 10.17 -4.15 -15.39
N PRO A 309 10.96 -4.97 -16.10
CA PRO A 309 10.57 -6.35 -16.40
C PRO A 309 10.39 -7.23 -15.15
N LEU A 310 11.20 -7.00 -14.11
CA LEU A 310 11.05 -7.69 -12.82
C LEU A 310 9.79 -7.22 -12.09
N LEU A 311 9.53 -5.91 -12.08
CA LEU A 311 8.38 -5.34 -11.39
C LEU A 311 7.05 -5.76 -12.04
N GLU A 312 6.99 -5.83 -13.37
CA GLU A 312 5.84 -6.37 -14.10
C GLU A 312 5.61 -7.86 -13.81
N LEU A 313 6.68 -8.64 -13.58
CA LEU A 313 6.58 -10.03 -13.13
C LEU A 313 6.04 -10.16 -11.70
N LEU A 314 6.47 -9.26 -10.81
CA LEU A 314 6.09 -9.28 -9.39
C LEU A 314 4.67 -8.74 -9.17
N PHE A 315 4.29 -7.71 -9.92
CA PHE A 315 3.04 -6.95 -9.78
C PHE A 315 2.36 -6.79 -11.15
N PRO A 316 1.77 -7.86 -11.71
CA PRO A 316 1.18 -7.82 -13.05
C PRO A 316 -0.01 -6.84 -13.16
N GLU A 317 -0.73 -6.62 -12.06
CA GLU A 317 -1.85 -5.66 -11.96
C GLU A 317 -1.38 -4.29 -11.40
N HIS A 318 -0.07 -4.07 -11.28
CA HIS A 318 0.53 -2.81 -10.80
C HIS A 318 0.05 -2.29 -9.42
N ASN A 319 -0.58 -3.14 -8.61
CA ASN A 319 -1.13 -2.85 -7.29
C ASN A 319 -0.09 -3.02 -6.16
N VAL A 320 1.05 -2.35 -6.32
CA VAL A 320 2.27 -2.54 -5.52
C VAL A 320 2.02 -2.30 -4.03
N PHE A 321 1.40 -1.17 -3.69
CA PHE A 321 1.12 -0.85 -2.29
C PHE A 321 0.24 -1.91 -1.65
N HIS A 322 -0.83 -2.33 -2.34
CA HIS A 322 -1.78 -3.30 -1.83
C HIS A 322 -1.10 -4.64 -1.53
N MET A 323 -0.31 -5.15 -2.47
CA MET A 323 0.38 -6.43 -2.31
C MET A 323 1.40 -6.41 -1.17
N LEU A 324 2.18 -5.34 -1.05
CA LEU A 324 3.17 -5.20 0.01
C LEU A 324 2.51 -4.95 1.37
N ALA A 325 1.43 -4.17 1.42
CA ALA A 325 0.67 -3.92 2.64
C ALA A 325 0.05 -5.20 3.20
N GLN A 326 -0.55 -6.06 2.35
CA GLN A 326 -1.09 -7.35 2.76
C GLN A 326 -0.06 -8.25 3.44
N PHE A 327 1.19 -8.21 2.97
CA PHE A 327 2.28 -9.02 3.53
C PHE A 327 2.90 -8.40 4.79
N PHE A 328 3.12 -7.08 4.78
CA PHE A 328 3.98 -6.41 5.75
C PHE A 328 3.22 -5.70 6.88
N LEU A 329 1.96 -5.30 6.67
CA LEU A 329 1.20 -4.54 7.65
C LEU A 329 0.15 -5.43 8.32
N SER A 330 0.34 -5.68 9.61
CA SER A 330 -0.64 -6.34 10.47
C SER A 330 -0.83 -5.46 11.71
N PRO A 331 -2.02 -4.90 11.98
CA PRO A 331 -2.25 -4.09 13.17
C PRO A 331 -1.87 -4.86 14.44
N SER A 332 -1.31 -4.15 15.41
CA SER A 332 -1.03 -4.71 16.74
C SER A 332 -2.32 -5.19 17.40
N ASP A 333 -2.23 -6.09 18.38
CA ASP A 333 -3.42 -6.61 19.07
C ASP A 333 -4.28 -5.49 19.68
N ALA A 334 -3.65 -4.45 20.24
CA ALA A 334 -4.33 -3.29 20.81
C ALA A 334 -5.11 -2.48 19.77
N VAL A 335 -4.58 -2.34 18.56
CA VAL A 335 -5.25 -1.66 17.44
C VAL A 335 -6.32 -2.56 16.85
N TRP A 336 -6.03 -3.86 16.68
CA TRP A 336 -6.95 -4.83 16.11
C TRP A 336 -8.23 -4.99 16.93
N VAL A 337 -8.14 -5.05 18.26
CA VAL A 337 -9.32 -5.11 19.13
C VAL A 337 -10.26 -3.92 18.89
N GLN A 338 -9.73 -2.73 18.66
CA GLN A 338 -10.53 -1.53 18.37
C GLN A 338 -11.19 -1.62 16.98
N ILE A 339 -10.42 -1.99 15.95
CA ILE A 339 -10.92 -2.16 14.57
C ILE A 339 -12.07 -3.17 14.57
N LYS A 340 -11.81 -4.38 15.06
CA LYS A 340 -12.76 -5.49 15.05
C LYS A 340 -14.03 -5.13 15.81
N SER A 341 -13.89 -4.63 17.04
CA SER A 341 -15.01 -4.21 17.87
C SER A 341 -15.88 -3.15 17.22
N PHE A 342 -15.27 -2.16 16.55
CA PHE A 342 -16.02 -1.10 15.87
C PHE A 342 -16.71 -1.65 14.62
N TYR A 343 -16.01 -2.44 13.81
CA TYR A 343 -16.53 -3.05 12.59
C TYR A 343 -17.76 -3.91 12.89
N GLU A 344 -17.65 -4.86 13.82
CA GLU A 344 -18.73 -5.81 14.17
C GLU A 344 -20.00 -5.08 14.67
N ARG A 345 -19.83 -3.98 15.41
CA ARG A 345 -20.97 -3.22 15.95
C ARG A 345 -21.62 -2.26 14.94
N ASN A 346 -20.83 -1.64 14.06
CA ASN A 346 -21.28 -0.46 13.30
C ASN A 346 -21.29 -0.65 11.78
N LEU A 347 -20.45 -1.54 11.24
CA LEU A 347 -20.25 -1.69 9.80
C LEU A 347 -20.74 -3.07 9.31
N GLN A 348 -20.46 -4.13 10.06
CA GLN A 348 -20.91 -5.49 9.71
C GLN A 348 -22.44 -5.65 9.58
N PRO A 349 -23.28 -5.00 10.41
CA PRO A 349 -24.74 -5.16 10.30
C PRO A 349 -25.33 -4.57 9.03
N ALA A 350 -24.61 -3.67 8.35
CA ALA A 350 -25.08 -3.02 7.14
C ALA A 350 -24.81 -3.89 5.90
N SER A 351 -25.72 -3.80 4.93
CA SER A 351 -25.55 -4.51 3.66
C SER A 351 -24.41 -3.95 2.81
N ARG A 352 -24.18 -2.63 2.91
CA ARG A 352 -23.08 -1.92 2.25
C ARG A 352 -22.44 -0.90 3.18
N ASN A 353 -21.12 -0.75 3.07
CA ASN A 353 -20.32 0.20 3.83
C ASN A 353 -19.68 1.22 2.90
N VAL A 354 -19.87 2.51 3.21
CA VAL A 354 -19.20 3.62 2.52
C VAL A 354 -18.22 4.27 3.48
N GLY A 355 -16.94 4.25 3.13
CA GLY A 355 -15.90 4.98 3.83
C GLY A 355 -15.77 6.38 3.28
N VAL A 356 -15.73 7.39 4.13
CA VAL A 356 -15.51 8.80 3.76
C VAL A 356 -14.38 9.36 4.58
N GLN A 357 -13.26 9.60 3.90
CA GLN A 357 -12.07 10.20 4.48
C GLN A 357 -12.04 11.68 4.10
N LEU A 358 -12.15 12.56 5.10
CA LEU A 358 -12.09 14.01 4.93
C LEU A 358 -10.79 14.56 5.53
N ARG A 359 -10.04 15.28 4.71
CA ARG A 359 -8.81 15.99 5.08
C ARG A 359 -8.92 17.45 4.65
N GLU A 360 -8.81 18.33 5.63
CA GLU A 360 -8.63 19.77 5.44
C GLU A 360 -7.18 20.16 5.72
N SER A 361 -6.64 21.10 4.95
CA SER A 361 -5.40 21.78 5.31
C SER A 361 -5.63 22.56 6.61
N LYS A 362 -4.74 22.38 7.60
CA LYS A 362 -4.79 23.04 8.92
C LYS A 362 -6.01 22.71 9.80
N GLY A 363 -6.85 21.74 9.42
CA GLY A 363 -8.03 21.34 10.21
C GLY A 363 -9.13 22.40 10.27
N GLU A 364 -9.13 23.35 9.32
CA GLU A 364 -10.19 24.35 9.20
C GLU A 364 -11.43 23.71 8.55
N TYR A 365 -12.60 23.83 9.20
CA TYR A 365 -13.86 23.30 8.67
C TYR A 365 -14.18 23.89 7.28
N ARG A 366 -14.51 23.03 6.31
CA ARG A 366 -14.88 23.44 4.95
C ARG A 366 -16.23 22.87 4.56
N GLN A 367 -17.29 23.67 4.71
CA GLN A 367 -18.68 23.27 4.44
C GLN A 367 -18.88 22.54 3.11
N HIS A 368 -18.12 22.89 2.07
CA HIS A 368 -18.24 22.24 0.77
C HIS A 368 -18.08 20.70 0.80
N TYR A 369 -17.30 20.14 1.73
CA TYR A 369 -17.25 18.68 1.89
C TYR A 369 -18.62 18.10 2.27
N ASP A 370 -19.40 18.81 3.08
CA ASP A 370 -20.72 18.37 3.51
C ASP A 370 -21.77 18.45 2.41
N ASP A 371 -21.56 19.32 1.43
CA ASP A 371 -22.42 19.44 0.24
C ASP A 371 -22.07 18.36 -0.80
N VAL A 372 -20.77 18.08 -0.98
CA VAL A 372 -20.27 17.16 -2.01
C VAL A 372 -20.40 15.68 -1.65
N VAL A 373 -20.14 15.31 -0.39
CA VAL A 373 -20.18 13.90 0.03
C VAL A 373 -21.55 13.26 -0.24
N PRO A 374 -22.69 13.87 0.12
CA PRO A 374 -24.00 13.30 -0.19
C PRO A 374 -24.24 13.14 -1.69
N LEU A 375 -23.80 14.10 -2.51
CA LEU A 375 -23.89 14.01 -3.97
C LEU A 375 -23.05 12.86 -4.52
N CYS A 376 -21.86 12.62 -3.97
CA CYS A 376 -21.02 11.48 -4.36
C CYS A 376 -21.63 10.14 -3.98
N ILE A 377 -22.15 10.03 -2.75
CA ILE A 377 -22.87 8.83 -2.28
C ILE A 377 -24.02 8.51 -3.23
N LEU A 378 -24.83 9.51 -3.60
CA LEU A 378 -25.93 9.35 -4.55
C LEU A 378 -25.46 8.96 -5.96
N ASN A 379 -24.50 9.70 -6.52
CA ASN A 379 -24.18 9.61 -7.95
C ASN A 379 -23.17 8.51 -8.30
N LYS A 380 -22.38 8.04 -7.33
CA LYS A 380 -21.19 7.22 -7.60
C LYS A 380 -21.00 6.07 -6.62
N ALA A 381 -21.47 6.20 -5.39
CA ALA A 381 -20.81 5.49 -4.29
C ALA A 381 -21.70 4.69 -3.32
N ALA A 382 -23.01 4.57 -3.52
CA ALA A 382 -23.82 3.71 -2.63
C ALA A 382 -25.08 3.11 -3.27
N LEU A 383 -25.53 3.67 -4.38
CA LEU A 383 -26.79 3.31 -4.99
C LEU A 383 -26.50 2.80 -6.39
N CYS A 384 -26.24 1.49 -6.52
CA CYS A 384 -26.77 0.82 -7.70
C CYS A 384 -28.22 0.50 -7.33
N PRO A 385 -29.21 1.28 -7.81
CA PRO A 385 -30.60 1.10 -7.38
C PRO A 385 -31.07 -0.34 -7.59
N ILE A 386 -30.57 -0.99 -8.65
CA ILE A 386 -30.84 -2.40 -8.98
C ILE A 386 -30.36 -3.37 -7.89
N GLU A 387 -29.13 -3.23 -7.40
CA GLU A 387 -28.58 -4.14 -6.37
C GLU A 387 -29.34 -3.98 -5.04
N LEU A 388 -29.76 -2.75 -4.78
CA LEU A 388 -30.43 -2.32 -3.57
C LEU A 388 -31.90 -2.73 -3.55
N GLU A 389 -32.59 -2.57 -4.67
CA GLU A 389 -33.93 -3.13 -4.91
C GLU A 389 -33.88 -4.66 -4.81
N ALA A 390 -32.88 -5.31 -5.39
CA ALA A 390 -32.70 -6.77 -5.25
C ALA A 390 -32.41 -7.19 -3.79
N GLN A 391 -31.71 -6.37 -3.01
CA GLN A 391 -31.50 -6.58 -1.57
C GLN A 391 -32.82 -6.47 -0.80
N LEU A 392 -33.59 -5.40 -1.04
CA LEU A 392 -34.88 -5.15 -0.40
C LEU A 392 -35.89 -6.26 -0.73
N GLU A 393 -35.92 -6.73 -1.98
CA GLU A 393 -36.76 -7.87 -2.38
C GLU A 393 -36.32 -9.19 -1.76
N ARG A 394 -35.01 -9.41 -1.55
CA ARG A 394 -34.51 -10.57 -0.80
C ARG A 394 -34.94 -10.52 0.66
N GLU A 395 -34.83 -9.37 1.32
CA GLU A 395 -35.27 -9.19 2.71
C GLU A 395 -36.78 -9.44 2.87
N LYS A 396 -37.61 -8.91 1.94
CA LYS A 396 -39.05 -9.18 1.92
C LYS A 396 -39.38 -10.67 1.81
N ARG A 397 -38.66 -11.42 0.96
CA ARG A 397 -38.83 -12.88 0.82
C ARG A 397 -38.46 -13.63 2.09
N VAL A 398 -37.40 -13.23 2.79
CA VAL A 398 -36.99 -13.86 4.06
C VAL A 398 -37.98 -13.56 5.18
N ALA A 399 -38.51 -12.33 5.25
CA ALA A 399 -39.50 -11.91 6.25
C ALA A 399 -40.87 -12.61 6.09
N GLN A 400 -41.15 -13.18 4.93
CA GLN A 400 -42.37 -13.95 4.64
C GLN A 400 -42.22 -15.45 4.94
N SER A 401 -41.05 -15.91 5.41
CA SER A 401 -40.81 -17.30 5.80
C SER A 401 -41.45 -17.61 7.17
N PRO A 402 -42.21 -18.71 7.33
CA PRO A 402 -42.88 -19.06 8.59
C PRO A 402 -41.92 -19.50 9.72
N SER A 403 -40.60 -19.50 9.50
CA SER A 403 -39.59 -19.96 10.46
C SER A 403 -38.78 -18.84 11.15
N SER A 404 -39.04 -17.56 10.89
CA SER A 404 -38.25 -16.46 11.46
C SER A 404 -38.87 -15.89 12.74
N SER A 405 -38.47 -16.45 13.89
CA SER A 405 -38.64 -15.82 15.20
C SER A 405 -37.37 -15.04 15.55
N GLU A 406 -37.18 -13.81 15.04
CA GLU A 406 -36.22 -12.86 15.63
C GLU A 406 -36.35 -11.42 15.09
N SER A 407 -36.60 -10.49 16.02
CA SER A 407 -36.52 -9.02 16.01
C SER A 407 -36.87 -8.22 14.73
N ASN A 408 -37.92 -7.39 14.83
CA ASN A 408 -38.29 -6.27 13.94
C ASN A 408 -37.24 -5.12 13.87
N ILE A 409 -35.95 -5.37 14.12
CA ILE A 409 -34.91 -4.34 13.94
C ILE A 409 -34.58 -4.29 12.45
N SER A 410 -35.12 -3.30 11.76
CA SER A 410 -34.74 -2.96 10.39
C SER A 410 -33.23 -2.72 10.34
N ARG A 411 -32.47 -3.70 9.83
CA ARG A 411 -31.00 -3.60 9.71
C ARG A 411 -30.64 -2.38 8.85
N PRO A 412 -29.54 -1.66 9.13
CA PRO A 412 -29.07 -0.62 8.24
C PRO A 412 -28.86 -1.18 6.83
N LEU A 413 -29.30 -0.45 5.82
CA LEU A 413 -29.08 -0.83 4.43
C LEU A 413 -27.68 -0.36 3.99
N VAL A 414 -27.31 0.85 4.41
CA VAL A 414 -25.99 1.42 4.18
C VAL A 414 -25.44 2.00 5.48
N SER A 415 -24.20 1.67 5.83
CA SER A 415 -23.44 2.37 6.86
C SER A 415 -22.45 3.31 6.20
N VAL A 416 -22.33 4.53 6.71
CA VAL A 416 -21.38 5.53 6.21
C VAL A 416 -20.41 5.88 7.33
N TYR A 417 -19.16 5.44 7.18
CA TYR A 417 -18.07 5.71 8.12
C TYR A 417 -17.37 7.02 7.76
N ILE A 418 -17.40 8.01 8.66
CA ILE A 418 -16.72 9.29 8.48
C ILE A 418 -15.44 9.34 9.31
N SER A 419 -14.32 9.61 8.65
CA SER A 419 -13.02 9.90 9.27
C SER A 419 -12.61 11.34 8.94
N SER A 420 -12.61 12.22 9.95
CA SER A 420 -12.19 13.63 9.83
C SER A 420 -11.57 14.11 11.13
N LEU A 421 -10.63 15.06 11.05
CA LEU A 421 -10.16 15.80 12.23
C LEU A 421 -11.21 16.79 12.75
N VAL A 422 -12.16 17.19 11.90
CA VAL A 422 -13.13 18.23 12.20
C VAL A 422 -14.50 17.61 12.47
N GLY A 423 -14.90 17.57 13.74
CA GLY A 423 -16.16 16.97 14.17
C GLY A 423 -17.43 17.60 13.56
N GLY A 424 -17.33 18.82 13.01
CA GLY A 424 -18.41 19.50 12.30
C GLY A 424 -18.94 18.70 11.10
N HIS A 425 -18.05 18.05 10.34
CA HIS A 425 -18.44 17.24 9.19
C HIS A 425 -19.31 16.06 9.58
N TYR A 426 -18.95 15.34 10.65
CA TYR A 426 -19.80 14.25 11.17
C TYR A 426 -21.19 14.77 11.57
N LYS A 427 -21.27 15.90 12.27
CA LYS A 427 -22.56 16.48 12.69
C LYS A 427 -23.44 16.82 11.48
N SER A 428 -22.87 17.45 10.46
CA SER A 428 -23.58 17.82 9.24
C SER A 428 -24.03 16.60 8.44
N LEU A 429 -23.10 15.68 8.14
CA LEU A 429 -23.38 14.48 7.34
C LEU A 429 -24.34 13.52 8.03
N LYS A 430 -24.30 13.41 9.37
CA LYS A 430 -25.29 12.63 10.13
C LYS A 430 -26.72 13.14 9.94
N GLN A 431 -26.90 14.43 9.62
CA GLN A 431 -28.21 15.02 9.36
C GLN A 431 -28.59 14.97 7.87
N SER A 432 -27.63 15.12 6.95
CA SER A 432 -27.90 15.20 5.52
C SER A 432 -27.96 13.82 4.83
N VAL A 433 -27.06 12.90 5.16
CA VAL A 433 -26.95 11.58 4.51
C VAL A 433 -28.21 10.71 4.67
N PRO A 434 -28.86 10.64 5.85
CA PRO A 434 -30.11 9.86 5.97
C PRO A 434 -31.29 10.38 5.14
N LYS A 435 -31.19 11.62 4.63
CA LYS A 435 -32.18 12.24 3.74
C LYS A 435 -31.91 11.95 2.26
N LEU A 436 -30.82 11.25 1.95
CA LEU A 436 -30.50 10.83 0.59
C LEU A 436 -31.50 9.77 0.15
N GLU A 437 -32.34 10.17 -0.81
CA GLU A 437 -33.42 9.39 -1.41
C GLU A 437 -34.57 8.96 -0.44
N PRO A 438 -35.75 9.60 -0.52
CA PRO A 438 -36.90 9.25 0.33
C PRO A 438 -37.37 7.79 0.21
N LYS A 439 -37.07 7.13 -0.92
CA LYS A 439 -37.42 5.72 -1.18
C LYS A 439 -36.65 4.73 -0.31
N MET A 440 -35.53 5.14 0.30
CA MET A 440 -34.62 4.29 1.06
C MET A 440 -35.01 4.08 2.54
N LEU A 441 -36.22 4.50 2.93
CA LEU A 441 -36.78 4.35 4.28
C LEU A 441 -35.86 4.87 5.40
N GLN A 442 -34.97 5.82 5.11
CA GLN A 442 -33.97 6.35 6.06
C GLN A 442 -33.05 5.27 6.67
N ARG A 443 -32.78 4.15 5.96
CA ARG A 443 -31.92 3.05 6.44
C ARG A 443 -30.42 3.31 6.28
N PHE A 444 -30.02 4.58 6.16
CA PHE A 444 -28.62 5.00 6.21
C PHE A 444 -28.24 5.31 7.66
N VAL A 445 -27.13 4.74 8.12
CA VAL A 445 -26.56 5.06 9.44
C VAL A 445 -25.19 5.67 9.24
N VAL A 446 -25.01 6.90 9.76
CA VAL A 446 -23.72 7.58 9.73
C VAL A 446 -22.99 7.37 11.06
N VAL A 447 -21.80 6.81 10.99
CA VAL A 447 -20.96 6.44 12.13
C VAL A 447 -19.57 7.06 12.01
N ALA A 448 -18.92 7.29 13.13
CA ALA A 448 -17.54 7.76 13.21
C ALA A 448 -16.92 7.22 14.51
N GLN A 449 -15.64 6.87 14.48
CA GLN A 449 -14.96 6.35 15.67
C GLN A 449 -14.64 7.44 16.70
N VAL A 450 -14.19 8.62 16.24
CA VAL A 450 -13.73 9.71 17.12
C VAL A 450 -14.39 11.01 16.70
N ILE A 451 -15.18 11.59 17.60
CA ILE A 451 -15.66 12.97 17.48
C ILE A 451 -14.77 13.80 18.42
N SER A 452 -13.82 14.56 17.90
CA SER A 452 -13.24 15.64 18.70
C SER A 452 -14.34 16.70 18.85
N THR A 453 -15.11 16.62 19.93
CA THR A 453 -16.14 17.62 20.27
C THR A 453 -15.54 18.89 20.86
N ASP A 454 -14.25 18.85 21.25
CA ASP A 454 -13.59 20.01 21.80
C ASP A 454 -13.15 20.95 20.67
N SER A 455 -13.84 22.08 20.59
CA SER A 455 -13.31 23.34 20.02
C SER A 455 -12.01 23.79 20.70
N HIS A 456 -11.58 23.08 21.75
CA HIS A 456 -10.35 23.25 22.51
C HIS A 456 -9.33 22.12 22.32
N PHE A 457 -9.47 21.24 21.31
CA PHE A 457 -8.30 20.49 20.85
C PHE A 457 -7.30 21.52 20.31
N LYS A 458 -6.41 21.98 21.20
CA LYS A 458 -5.54 23.13 21.00
C LYS A 458 -5.02 23.12 19.57
N THR A 459 -5.44 24.11 18.80
CA THR A 459 -4.85 24.58 17.54
C THR A 459 -3.39 25.04 17.69
N SER A 460 -2.76 24.72 18.83
CA SER A 460 -1.40 25.08 19.21
C SER A 460 -0.44 23.90 19.18
N PHE A 461 -0.87 22.70 18.75
CA PHE A 461 0.09 21.66 18.39
C PHE A 461 0.46 21.87 16.93
N THR A 462 1.68 22.36 16.68
CA THR A 462 2.18 22.43 15.30
C THR A 462 2.06 21.03 14.69
N ASP A 463 1.88 20.94 13.37
CA ASP A 463 1.81 19.65 12.65
C ASP A 463 2.96 18.69 13.05
N GLY A 464 4.08 19.18 13.61
CA GLY A 464 5.18 18.37 14.16
C GLY A 464 4.84 17.62 15.46
N GLU A 465 4.14 18.23 16.41
CA GLU A 465 3.90 17.64 17.75
C GLU A 465 2.86 16.50 17.73
N GLN A 466 1.97 16.45 16.71
CA GLN A 466 1.05 15.33 16.49
C GLN A 466 1.71 14.09 15.85
N ARG A 467 2.87 14.23 15.21
CA ARG A 467 3.49 13.16 14.38
C ARG A 467 4.15 12.05 15.19
N ASP A 468 4.43 12.32 16.46
CA ASP A 468 5.13 11.42 17.38
C ASP A 468 4.27 10.96 18.58
N ASP A 469 2.99 11.38 18.66
CA ASP A 469 2.05 10.83 19.65
C ASP A 469 1.54 9.45 19.19
N ILE A 470 2.04 8.41 19.85
CA ILE A 470 1.64 7.01 19.63
C ILE A 470 0.11 6.83 19.73
N ARG A 471 -0.57 7.50 20.67
CA ARG A 471 -2.03 7.37 20.82
C ARG A 471 -2.77 7.99 19.65
N HIS A 472 -2.28 9.12 19.14
CA HIS A 472 -2.81 9.74 17.93
C HIS A 472 -2.60 8.83 16.71
N ALA A 473 -1.40 8.24 16.57
CA ALA A 473 -1.08 7.30 15.51
C ALA A 473 -1.95 6.03 15.57
N GLN A 474 -2.22 5.49 16.76
CA GLN A 474 -3.13 4.35 16.92
C GLN A 474 -4.55 4.69 16.45
N LYS A 475 -5.11 5.85 16.82
CA LYS A 475 -6.43 6.27 16.35
C LYS A 475 -6.46 6.43 14.83
N ALA A 476 -5.48 7.12 14.27
CA ALA A 476 -5.33 7.27 12.82
C ALA A 476 -5.24 5.92 12.10
N LEU A 477 -4.53 4.94 12.68
CA LEU A 477 -4.42 3.61 12.12
C LEU A 477 -5.76 2.85 12.16
N VAL A 478 -6.53 2.96 13.24
CA VAL A 478 -7.87 2.36 13.30
C VAL A 478 -8.79 2.98 12.24
N ASP A 479 -8.79 4.31 12.09
CA ASP A 479 -9.54 5.01 11.06
C ASP A 479 -9.17 4.54 9.64
N MET A 480 -7.86 4.45 9.32
CA MET A 480 -7.38 3.93 8.04
C MET A 480 -7.87 2.50 7.79
N TRP A 481 -7.83 1.63 8.81
CA TRP A 481 -8.29 0.26 8.67
C TRP A 481 -9.80 0.18 8.47
N LEU A 482 -10.59 0.90 9.26
CA LEU A 482 -12.06 0.93 9.12
C LEU A 482 -12.51 1.46 7.75
N LEU A 483 -11.85 2.50 7.24
CA LEU A 483 -12.05 2.95 5.85
C LEU A 483 -11.73 1.84 4.86
N SER A 484 -10.64 1.11 5.07
CA SER A 484 -10.23 0.03 4.15
C SER A 484 -11.16 -1.19 4.13
N LEU A 485 -12.02 -1.35 5.15
CA LEU A 485 -13.05 -2.40 5.22
C LEU A 485 -14.37 -1.99 4.54
N SER A 486 -14.42 -0.81 3.93
CA SER A 486 -15.60 -0.30 3.25
C SER A 486 -15.73 -0.89 1.85
N ASP A 487 -16.97 -1.00 1.35
CA ASP A 487 -17.23 -1.45 -0.02
C ASP A 487 -16.92 -0.38 -1.06
N ILE A 488 -17.11 0.87 -0.67
CA ILE A 488 -16.81 2.04 -1.50
C ILE A 488 -16.10 3.06 -0.63
N LEU A 489 -15.11 3.73 -1.22
CA LEU A 489 -14.27 4.68 -0.50
C LEU A 489 -14.25 6.04 -1.21
N LEU A 490 -14.61 7.07 -0.46
CA LEU A 490 -14.45 8.48 -0.83
C LEU A 490 -13.26 9.05 -0.06
N THR A 491 -12.30 9.67 -0.75
CA THR A 491 -11.12 10.26 -0.09
C THR A 491 -10.91 11.70 -0.50
N SER A 492 -10.45 12.56 0.40
CA SER A 492 -9.99 13.88 0.03
C SER A 492 -8.81 13.82 -0.95
N HIS A 493 -8.79 14.73 -1.92
CA HIS A 493 -7.67 14.92 -2.84
C HIS A 493 -6.32 15.06 -2.10
N MET A 494 -5.25 14.51 -2.68
CA MET A 494 -3.87 14.53 -2.16
C MET A 494 -3.66 13.95 -0.76
N SER A 495 -4.68 13.31 -0.19
CA SER A 495 -4.62 12.79 1.17
C SER A 495 -3.92 11.45 1.20
N THR A 496 -2.69 11.42 1.69
CA THR A 496 -1.92 10.18 1.84
C THR A 496 -2.51 9.24 2.89
N PHE A 497 -3.33 9.79 3.79
CA PHE A 497 -4.21 9.01 4.67
C PHE A 497 -5.24 8.22 3.85
N GLY A 498 -5.91 8.89 2.91
CA GLY A 498 -6.84 8.27 1.97
C GLY A 498 -6.16 7.24 1.07
N TYR A 499 -4.97 7.57 0.55
CA TYR A 499 -4.16 6.64 -0.25
C TYR A 499 -3.78 5.36 0.50
N SER A 500 -3.45 5.49 1.79
CA SER A 500 -3.16 4.33 2.63
C SER A 500 -4.40 3.45 2.80
N ALA A 501 -5.57 4.06 3.05
CA ALA A 501 -6.82 3.32 3.18
C ALA A 501 -7.25 2.61 1.88
N GLN A 502 -7.17 3.27 0.71
CA GLN A 502 -7.49 2.62 -0.58
C GLN A 502 -6.50 1.49 -0.91
N GLY A 503 -5.22 1.69 -0.61
CA GLY A 503 -4.18 0.70 -0.90
C GLY A 503 -4.30 -0.51 0.02
N LEU A 504 -4.67 -0.31 1.30
CA LEU A 504 -5.03 -1.41 2.21
C LEU A 504 -6.25 -2.18 1.69
N ALA A 505 -7.26 -1.47 1.18
CA ALA A 505 -8.49 -2.07 0.67
C ALA A 505 -8.32 -2.83 -0.65
N GLY A 506 -7.38 -2.39 -1.50
CA GLY A 506 -7.28 -2.88 -2.88
C GLY A 506 -8.44 -2.40 -3.76
N ILE A 507 -9.00 -1.22 -3.46
CA ILE A 507 -10.12 -0.65 -4.22
C ILE A 507 -9.74 0.69 -4.84
N THR A 508 -10.25 0.96 -6.03
CA THR A 508 -10.15 2.25 -6.70
C THR A 508 -11.16 3.22 -6.07
N PRO A 509 -10.72 4.27 -5.34
CA PRO A 509 -11.64 5.15 -4.65
C PRO A 509 -12.20 6.25 -5.57
N TYR A 510 -13.10 7.05 -5.02
CA TYR A 510 -13.49 8.34 -5.59
C TYR A 510 -12.86 9.48 -4.79
N HIS A 511 -12.14 10.35 -5.47
CA HIS A 511 -11.51 11.52 -4.85
C HIS A 511 -12.48 12.70 -4.77
N LEU A 512 -12.51 13.37 -3.62
CA LEU A 512 -13.28 14.57 -3.33
C LEU A 512 -12.40 15.80 -3.58
N LYS A 513 -12.81 16.65 -4.53
CA LYS A 513 -12.18 17.97 -4.79
C LYS A 513 -13.24 19.05 -4.63
N PRO A 514 -13.27 19.71 -3.47
CA PRO A 514 -14.37 20.59 -3.10
C PRO A 514 -14.36 21.96 -3.82
N TRP A 515 -13.77 22.08 -5.00
CA TRP A 515 -13.66 23.34 -5.76
C TRP A 515 -13.88 23.16 -7.26
N LEU A 516 -14.32 21.97 -7.70
CA LEU A 516 -14.66 21.72 -9.09
C LEU A 516 -16.12 21.26 -9.19
N ASN A 517 -16.76 21.52 -10.33
CA ASN A 517 -18.19 21.33 -10.54
C ASN A 517 -18.68 19.87 -10.51
N ASN A 518 -17.78 18.89 -10.63
CA ASN A 518 -18.11 17.48 -10.38
C ASN A 518 -17.81 17.16 -8.92
N ALA A 519 -18.75 16.60 -8.16
CA ALA A 519 -18.55 16.36 -6.73
C ALA A 519 -17.38 15.39 -6.43
N CYS A 520 -17.17 14.36 -7.28
CA CYS A 520 -16.04 13.44 -7.15
C CYS A 520 -15.63 12.83 -8.49
N TRP A 521 -14.39 12.33 -8.51
CA TRP A 521 -13.77 11.66 -9.66
C TRP A 521 -13.24 10.32 -9.22
N GLN A 522 -13.45 9.30 -10.04
CA GLN A 522 -12.85 8.00 -9.82
C GLN A 522 -11.33 8.10 -9.97
N SER A 523 -10.59 7.43 -9.10
CA SER A 523 -9.16 7.19 -9.27
C SER A 523 -8.92 6.24 -10.46
N ILE A 524 -7.66 5.96 -10.76
CA ILE A 524 -7.28 5.05 -11.86
C ILE A 524 -7.10 3.63 -11.33
N SER A 525 -6.58 3.49 -10.12
CA SER A 525 -6.34 2.20 -9.46
C SER A 525 -6.38 2.36 -7.93
N SER A 526 -6.12 1.26 -7.22
CA SER A 526 -5.89 1.27 -5.78
C SER A 526 -4.50 1.79 -5.36
N ASP A 527 -3.51 1.84 -6.26
CA ASP A 527 -2.13 2.22 -5.92
C ASP A 527 -2.03 3.73 -5.61
N PRO A 528 -1.28 4.17 -4.59
CA PRO A 528 -1.16 5.59 -4.25
C PRO A 528 -0.56 6.47 -5.35
N CYS A 529 -0.88 7.77 -5.32
CA CYS A 529 -0.22 8.76 -6.17
C CYS A 529 1.20 9.09 -5.67
N PHE A 530 2.19 9.04 -6.57
CA PHE A 530 3.48 9.70 -6.33
C PHE A 530 3.34 11.18 -6.68
N HIS A 531 3.10 12.03 -5.67
CA HIS A 531 2.75 13.44 -5.86
C HIS A 531 3.78 14.27 -6.64
N PHE A 532 5.07 13.98 -6.48
CA PHE A 532 6.16 14.72 -7.13
C PHE A 532 7.03 13.77 -7.94
N ALA A 533 6.39 13.08 -8.89
CA ALA A 533 7.05 12.07 -9.69
C ALA A 533 8.13 12.67 -10.62
N PRO A 534 9.17 11.88 -10.94
CA PRO A 534 10.28 12.34 -11.76
C PRO A 534 9.86 12.62 -13.20
N HIS A 535 10.36 13.72 -13.75
CA HIS A 535 10.26 14.09 -15.17
C HIS A 535 11.60 14.67 -15.62
N GLN A 536 11.92 14.54 -16.92
CA GLN A 536 13.13 15.11 -17.51
C GLN A 536 14.42 14.68 -16.78
N VAL A 537 14.57 13.38 -16.51
CA VAL A 537 15.76 12.82 -15.85
C VAL A 537 16.74 12.32 -16.90
N HIS A 538 17.96 12.85 -16.88
CA HIS A 538 19.03 12.45 -17.80
C HIS A 538 19.94 11.40 -17.14
N CYS A 539 20.13 10.27 -17.81
CA CYS A 539 20.95 9.15 -17.36
C CYS A 539 22.14 8.98 -18.33
N PRO A 540 23.20 9.81 -18.20
CA PRO A 540 24.29 9.88 -19.18
C PRO A 540 25.03 8.55 -19.34
N ASN A 541 25.28 7.84 -18.23
CA ASN A 541 25.99 6.56 -18.22
C ASN A 541 25.15 5.40 -18.79
N ASP A 542 23.86 5.60 -18.98
CA ASP A 542 22.91 4.59 -19.47
C ASP A 542 22.48 4.86 -20.93
N ASN A 543 22.97 5.94 -21.55
CA ASN A 543 22.45 6.46 -22.83
C ASN A 543 20.91 6.59 -22.84
N PHE A 544 20.32 6.87 -21.68
CA PHE A 544 18.89 6.92 -21.47
C PHE A 544 18.48 8.30 -20.96
N THR A 545 17.30 8.77 -21.34
CA THR A 545 16.74 10.01 -20.80
C THR A 545 15.24 9.86 -20.69
N LEU A 546 14.74 9.91 -19.47
CA LEU A 546 13.31 9.99 -19.20
C LEU A 546 12.82 11.38 -19.54
N ARG A 547 12.25 11.57 -20.74
CA ARG A 547 11.69 12.86 -21.16
C ARG A 547 10.30 13.07 -20.59
N ASP A 548 9.43 12.09 -20.78
CA ASP A 548 8.02 12.11 -20.38
C ASP A 548 7.62 10.73 -19.85
N PRO A 549 7.39 10.57 -18.53
CA PRO A 549 6.95 9.32 -17.92
C PRO A 549 5.72 8.68 -18.57
N LEU A 550 4.81 9.49 -19.12
CA LEU A 550 3.56 9.02 -19.72
C LEU A 550 3.76 8.31 -21.07
N LYS A 551 4.94 8.47 -21.67
CA LYS A 551 5.32 7.80 -22.94
C LYS A 551 6.10 6.51 -22.72
N GLU A 552 6.52 6.24 -21.48
CA GLU A 552 7.33 5.07 -21.15
C GLU A 552 6.51 3.77 -21.17
N THR A 553 5.28 3.83 -20.67
CA THR A 553 4.39 2.68 -20.54
C THR A 553 2.93 3.13 -20.59
N PRO A 554 1.98 2.27 -21.03
CA PRO A 554 0.58 2.62 -21.06
C PRO A 554 -0.06 2.69 -19.66
N TYR A 555 0.50 2.00 -18.67
CA TYR A 555 -0.07 1.90 -17.31
C TYR A 555 0.42 3.02 -16.37
N ILE A 556 1.41 3.82 -16.73
CA ILE A 556 1.74 5.03 -15.95
C ILE A 556 0.83 6.17 -16.38
N LYS A 557 0.04 6.70 -15.45
CA LYS A 557 -0.95 7.75 -15.70
C LYS A 557 -0.80 8.92 -14.72
N LYS A 558 -1.34 10.07 -15.11
CA LYS A 558 -1.51 11.22 -14.20
C LYS A 558 -2.50 10.88 -13.12
N CYS A 559 -2.20 11.23 -11.86
CA CYS A 559 -3.16 11.07 -10.77
C CYS A 559 -4.39 11.96 -11.03
N PRO A 560 -5.61 11.43 -10.99
CA PRO A 560 -6.80 12.24 -11.22
C PRO A 560 -6.93 13.38 -10.21
N ASP A 561 -6.44 13.19 -8.98
CA ASP A 561 -6.52 14.18 -7.91
C ASP A 561 -5.36 15.17 -7.86
N LEU A 562 -4.24 14.87 -8.54
CA LEU A 562 -3.08 15.75 -8.71
C LEU A 562 -2.46 15.62 -10.12
N PRO A 563 -3.13 16.08 -11.19
CA PRO A 563 -2.73 15.79 -12.57
C PRO A 563 -1.50 16.57 -13.07
N GLU A 564 -1.07 17.59 -12.34
CA GLU A 564 0.05 18.46 -12.76
C GLU A 564 1.41 17.84 -12.44
N THR A 565 1.54 17.18 -11.28
CA THR A 565 2.81 16.64 -10.79
C THR A 565 2.73 15.18 -10.40
N GLY A 566 1.52 14.68 -10.15
CA GLY A 566 1.27 13.34 -9.64
C GLY A 566 1.21 12.29 -10.74
N LEU A 567 1.87 11.16 -10.51
CA LEU A 567 1.76 9.96 -11.33
C LEU A 567 1.36 8.74 -10.48
N GLN A 568 0.59 7.84 -11.09
CA GLN A 568 0.02 6.64 -10.47
C GLN A 568 0.13 5.46 -11.45
N LEU A 569 0.25 4.25 -10.92
CA LEU A 569 0.15 3.03 -11.71
C LEU A 569 -1.33 2.69 -11.95
N ALA A 570 -1.71 2.44 -13.20
CA ALA A 570 -3.02 1.91 -13.56
C ALA A 570 -3.02 0.38 -13.47
N GLU A 571 -4.12 -0.18 -13.00
CA GLU A 571 -4.39 -1.63 -13.04
C GLU A 571 -4.65 -2.10 -14.48
#